data_AF-A0A7X0P6J4-F1
#
_entry.id   AF-A0A7X0P6J4-F1
#
_cell.length_a   1.000
_cell.length_b   1.000
_cell.length_c   1.000
_cell.angle_alpha   90.00
_cell.angle_beta   90.00
_cell.angle_gamma   90.00
#
_symmetry.space_group_name_H-M   'P 1'
#
loop_
_entity.id
_entity.type
_entity.pdbx_description
1 polymer ?
#
loop_
_entity_poly.entity_id
_entity_poly.type
_entity_poly.pdbx_seq_one_letter_code
_entity_poly.pdbx_strand_id
1 'polypeptide(L)'
;MADVITRAQTRDLFLAKLRFATHQRHKRSEIVEGPYGPECAWVAYEAERMLALVNEIREKRGLEPATLEQVRRIEQSAAGHSDYPDKYALRCAFLALGEED
;
A
#
# COMPACT_ATOMS: atom_id res chain seq x y z
N MET A 1 15.04 24.46 -1.31
CA MET A 1 13.57 24.37 -1.44
C MET A 1 13.23 22.89 -1.33
N ALA A 2 12.60 22.47 -0.24
CA ALA A 2 12.20 21.07 -0.08
C ALA A 2 11.15 20.75 -1.16
N ASP A 3 11.41 19.72 -1.96
CA ASP A 3 10.49 19.23 -2.98
C ASP A 3 9.18 18.82 -2.28
N VAL A 4 8.12 19.61 -2.46
CA VAL A 4 6.82 19.32 -1.84
C VAL A 4 6.19 18.17 -2.62
N ILE A 5 6.46 16.93 -2.20
CA ILE A 5 5.81 15.76 -2.76
C ILE A 5 4.31 15.88 -2.50
N THR A 6 3.54 15.92 -3.58
CA THR A 6 2.08 16.02 -3.54
C THR A 6 1.42 14.65 -3.34
N ARG A 7 0.17 14.65 -2.89
CA ARG A 7 -0.67 13.45 -2.85
C ARG A 7 -0.80 12.74 -4.19
N ALA A 8 -0.97 13.51 -5.27
CA ALA A 8 -1.07 12.94 -6.62
C ALA A 8 0.22 12.21 -7.02
N GLN A 9 1.39 12.83 -6.79
CA GLN A 9 2.68 12.19 -7.06
C GLN A 9 2.91 10.94 -6.20
N THR A 10 2.52 11.00 -4.92
CA THR A 10 2.64 9.87 -4.00
C THR A 10 1.75 8.70 -4.43
N ARG A 11 0.49 8.97 -4.78
CA ARG A 11 -0.43 7.99 -5.35
C ARG A 11 0.15 7.36 -6.61
N ASP A 12 0.64 8.16 -7.55
CA ASP A 12 1.14 7.65 -8.84
C ASP A 12 2.36 6.76 -8.66
N LEU A 13 3.26 7.14 -7.75
CA LEU A 13 4.39 6.31 -7.34
C LEU A 13 3.91 4.97 -6.76
N PHE A 14 2.96 5.01 -5.82
CA PHE A 14 2.45 3.82 -5.16
C PHE A 14 1.72 2.90 -6.14
N LEU A 15 0.89 3.46 -7.01
CA LEU A 15 0.18 2.73 -8.04
C LEU A 15 1.14 2.05 -9.02
N ALA A 16 2.19 2.74 -9.46
CA ALA A 16 3.21 2.15 -10.32
C ALA A 16 3.93 0.97 -9.64
N LYS A 17 4.27 1.09 -8.36
CA LYS A 17 4.92 0.02 -7.58
C LYS A 17 3.98 -1.15 -7.30
N LEU A 18 2.71 -0.88 -7.00
CA LEU A 18 1.69 -1.90 -6.81
C LEU A 18 1.47 -2.69 -8.09
N ARG A 19 1.33 -2.03 -9.25
CA ARG A 19 1.22 -2.70 -10.55
C ARG A 19 2.41 -3.63 -10.83
N PHE A 20 3.61 -3.18 -10.52
CA PHE A 20 4.81 -4.01 -10.64
C PHE A 20 4.76 -5.25 -9.71
N ALA A 21 4.27 -5.10 -8.48
CA ALA A 21 4.06 -6.23 -7.57
C ALA A 21 2.97 -7.19 -8.09
N THR A 22 1.87 -6.67 -8.63
CA THR A 22 0.78 -7.43 -9.23
C THR A 22 1.25 -8.31 -10.40
N HIS A 23 2.16 -7.83 -11.23
CA HIS A 23 2.77 -8.65 -12.28
C HIS A 23 3.55 -9.85 -11.75
N GLN A 24 3.89 -9.88 -10.46
CA GLN A 24 4.60 -10.99 -9.82
C GLN A 24 3.70 -11.94 -9.03
N ARG A 25 2.37 -11.75 -9.02
CA ARG A 25 1.42 -12.63 -8.30
C ARG A 25 1.58 -14.10 -8.67
N HIS A 26 1.82 -14.37 -9.95
CA HIS A 26 2.05 -15.73 -10.46
C HIS A 26 3.26 -16.44 -9.83
N LYS A 27 4.20 -15.70 -9.25
CA LYS A 27 5.38 -16.25 -8.56
C LYS A 27 5.11 -16.58 -7.08
N ARG A 28 3.93 -16.22 -6.57
CA ARG A 28 3.56 -16.25 -5.14
C ARG A 28 2.11 -16.71 -4.97
N SER A 29 1.74 -17.79 -5.64
CA SER A 29 0.37 -18.33 -5.64
C SER A 29 0.07 -19.26 -4.47
N GLU A 30 1.08 -19.59 -3.67
CA GLU A 30 0.93 -20.40 -2.47
C GLU A 30 0.00 -19.73 -1.45
N ILE A 31 -0.72 -20.56 -0.69
CA ILE A 31 -1.59 -20.09 0.40
C ILE A 31 -0.77 -20.02 1.68
N VAL A 32 -0.91 -18.91 2.39
CA VAL A 32 -0.25 -18.64 3.68
C VAL A 32 -1.28 -18.21 4.72
N GLU A 33 -0.93 -18.33 5.99
CA GLU A 33 -1.74 -17.82 7.09
C GLU A 33 -1.69 -16.28 7.11
N GLY A 34 -2.83 -15.65 6.91
CA GLY A 34 -3.01 -14.20 6.96
C GLY A 34 -3.77 -13.74 8.21
N PRO A 35 -3.76 -12.43 8.50
CA PRO A 35 -4.43 -11.87 9.68
C PRO A 35 -5.96 -12.02 9.67
N TYR A 36 -6.55 -12.36 8.53
CA TYR A 36 -7.99 -12.55 8.34
C TYR A 36 -8.35 -13.97 7.89
N GLY A 37 -7.41 -14.91 8.05
CA GLY A 37 -7.50 -16.28 7.55
C GLY A 37 -6.54 -16.55 6.39
N PRO A 38 -6.60 -17.76 5.81
CA PRO A 38 -5.72 -18.16 4.72
C PRO A 38 -5.88 -17.24 3.50
N GLU A 39 -4.75 -16.74 2.98
CA GLU A 39 -4.70 -15.86 1.81
C GLU A 39 -3.58 -16.28 0.87
N CYS A 40 -3.58 -15.76 -0.37
CA CYS A 40 -2.44 -15.99 -1.26
C CYS A 40 -1.23 -15.17 -0.78
N ALA A 41 -0.03 -15.75 -0.86
CA ALA A 41 1.22 -15.10 -0.46
C ALA A 41 1.48 -13.78 -1.21
N TRP A 42 0.95 -13.63 -2.42
CA TRP A 42 1.03 -12.36 -3.14
C TRP A 42 0.28 -11.21 -2.47
N VAL A 43 -0.80 -11.48 -1.72
CA VAL A 43 -1.54 -10.44 -0.98
C VAL A 43 -0.66 -9.89 0.15
N ALA A 44 -0.06 -10.79 0.93
CA ALA A 44 0.87 -10.41 1.99
C ALA A 44 2.06 -9.62 1.45
N TYR A 45 2.65 -10.09 0.34
CA TYR A 45 3.74 -9.38 -0.31
C TYR A 45 3.35 -7.97 -0.79
N GLU A 46 2.18 -7.81 -1.41
CA GLU A 46 1.70 -6.49 -1.86
C GLU A 46 1.50 -5.53 -0.69
N ALA A 47 0.90 -5.98 0.41
CA ALA A 47 0.73 -5.17 1.62
C ALA A 47 2.06 -4.77 2.27
N GLU A 48 3.04 -5.67 2.35
CA GLU A 48 4.39 -5.35 2.84
C GLU A 48 5.11 -4.34 1.96
N ARG A 49 4.99 -4.46 0.63
CA ARG A 49 5.58 -3.49 -0.30
C ARG A 49 4.95 -2.11 -0.14
N MET A 50 3.63 -2.05 0.01
CA MET A 50 2.91 -0.79 0.25
C MET A 50 3.29 -0.16 1.59
N LEU A 51 3.40 -0.96 2.65
CA LEU A 51 3.86 -0.49 3.96
C LEU A 51 5.26 0.12 3.91
N ALA A 52 6.19 -0.53 3.20
CA ALA A 52 7.55 -0.01 3.04
C ALA A 52 7.56 1.36 2.35
N LEU A 53 6.74 1.54 1.31
CA LEU A 53 6.63 2.82 0.59
C LEU A 53 5.98 3.91 1.45
N VAL A 54 4.92 3.57 2.19
CA VAL A 54 4.28 4.47 3.15
C VAL A 54 5.29 4.96 4.18
N ASN A 55 6.05 4.04 4.77
CA ASN A 55 7.00 4.36 5.83
C ASN A 55 8.22 5.13 5.33
N GLU A 56 8.67 4.90 4.09
CA GLU A 56 9.73 5.72 3.48
C GLU A 56 9.32 7.21 3.41
N ILE A 57 8.08 7.49 3.05
CA ILE A 57 7.57 8.87 2.98
C ILE A 57 7.32 9.44 4.39
N ARG A 58 6.77 8.63 5.31
CA ARG A 58 6.53 9.05 6.69
C ARG A 58 7.83 9.38 7.42
N GLU A 59 8.88 8.58 7.23
CA GLU A 59 10.23 8.83 7.77
C GLU A 59 10.79 10.17 7.25
N LYS A 60 10.73 10.40 5.93
CA LYS A 60 11.16 11.69 5.32
C LYS A 60 10.41 12.90 5.86
N ARG A 61 9.20 12.70 6.41
CA ARG A 61 8.35 13.73 7.00
C ARG A 61 8.43 13.79 8.54
N GLY A 62 9.18 12.92 9.19
CA GLY A 62 9.24 12.84 10.65
C GLY A 62 7.93 12.37 11.29
N LEU A 63 7.10 11.62 10.57
CA LEU A 63 5.87 11.02 11.08
C LEU A 63 6.17 9.64 11.68
N GLU A 64 5.38 9.22 12.69
CA GLU A 64 5.50 7.87 13.26
C GLU A 64 5.29 6.80 12.18
N PRO A 65 6.00 5.65 12.19
CA PRO A 65 5.76 4.59 11.21
C PRO A 65 4.31 4.08 11.23
N ALA A 66 3.74 3.88 10.05
CA ALA A 66 2.49 3.14 9.92
C ALA A 66 2.69 1.65 10.22
N THR A 67 1.61 0.98 10.60
CA THR A 67 1.58 -0.47 10.85
C THR A 67 1.07 -1.24 9.64
N LEU A 68 1.43 -2.53 9.55
CA LEU A 68 0.87 -3.41 8.53
C LEU A 68 -0.66 -3.50 8.64
N GLU A 69 -1.20 -3.47 9.86
CA GLU A 69 -2.65 -3.48 10.10
C GLU A 69 -3.35 -2.30 9.43
N GLN A 70 -2.80 -1.08 9.54
CA GLN A 70 -3.37 0.10 8.89
C GLN A 70 -3.42 -0.06 7.37
N VAL A 71 -2.34 -0.55 6.76
CA VAL A 71 -2.26 -0.81 5.32
C VAL A 71 -3.26 -1.89 4.89
N ARG A 72 -3.39 -2.97 5.67
CA ARG A 72 -4.35 -4.05 5.42
C ARG A 72 -5.80 -3.62 5.53
N ARG A 73 -6.14 -2.75 6.48
CA ARG A 73 -7.49 -2.16 6.56
C ARG A 73 -7.84 -1.36 5.32
N ILE A 74 -6.87 -0.60 4.79
CA ILE A 74 -7.04 0.12 3.53
C ILE A 74 -7.23 -0.87 2.38
N GLU A 75 -6.39 -1.90 2.27
CA GLU A 75 -6.51 -2.93 1.23
C GLU A 75 -7.90 -3.58 1.24
N GLN A 76 -8.41 -3.98 2.41
CA GLN A 76 -9.73 -4.57 2.55
C GLN A 76 -10.85 -3.66 2.08
N SER A 77 -10.77 -2.36 2.39
CA SER A 77 -11.79 -1.40 1.95
C SER A 77 -11.85 -1.21 0.43
N ALA A 78 -10.74 -1.50 -0.26
CA ALA A 78 -10.64 -1.39 -1.71
C ALA A 78 -10.94 -2.74 -2.39
N ALA A 79 -10.79 -3.86 -1.67
CA ALA A 79 -10.96 -5.20 -2.22
C ALA A 79 -12.38 -5.40 -2.78
N GLY A 80 -12.48 -6.11 -3.91
CA GLY A 80 -13.76 -6.34 -4.60
C GLY A 80 -14.22 -5.21 -5.51
N HIS A 81 -13.52 -4.07 -5.55
CA HIS A 81 -13.81 -2.98 -6.48
C HIS A 81 -12.96 -3.07 -7.75
N SER A 82 -13.53 -2.68 -8.90
CA SER A 82 -12.80 -2.62 -10.18
C SER A 82 -11.67 -1.58 -10.19
N ASP A 83 -11.82 -0.54 -9.37
CA ASP A 83 -10.82 0.52 -9.14
C ASP A 83 -9.93 0.23 -7.91
N TYR A 84 -9.85 -1.03 -7.47
CA TYR A 84 -9.05 -1.47 -6.32
C TYR A 84 -7.63 -0.88 -6.28
N PRO A 85 -6.79 -0.99 -7.34
CA PRO A 85 -5.39 -0.55 -7.27
C PRO A 85 -5.28 0.96 -7.03
N ASP A 86 -6.15 1.74 -7.68
CA ASP A 86 -6.18 3.19 -7.60
C ASP A 86 -6.65 3.66 -6.23
N LYS A 87 -7.74 3.08 -5.70
CA LYS A 87 -8.22 3.37 -4.34
C LYS A 87 -7.18 3.00 -3.29
N TYR A 88 -6.60 1.81 -3.39
CA TYR A 88 -5.59 1.36 -2.44
C TYR A 88 -4.37 2.29 -2.44
N ALA A 89 -3.83 2.61 -3.61
CA ALA A 89 -2.69 3.51 -3.74
C ALA A 89 -3.00 4.92 -3.21
N LEU A 90 -4.20 5.45 -3.48
CA LEU A 90 -4.61 6.77 -3.02
C LEU A 90 -4.74 6.82 -1.49
N ARG A 91 -5.40 5.83 -0.89
CA ARG A 91 -5.58 5.75 0.57
C ARG A 91 -4.25 5.51 1.30
N CYS A 92 -3.35 4.72 0.73
CA CYS A 92 -1.98 4.64 1.24
C CYS A 92 -1.22 5.97 1.10
N ALA A 93 -1.48 6.77 0.05
CA ALA A 93 -0.87 8.09 -0.08
C ALA A 93 -1.35 9.05 1.01
N PHE A 94 -2.65 9.05 1.35
CA PHE A 94 -3.18 9.79 2.50
C PHE A 94 -2.43 9.41 3.78
N LEU A 95 -2.36 8.11 4.07
CA LEU A 95 -1.62 7.57 5.22
C LEU A 95 -0.14 7.98 5.22
N ALA A 96 0.53 7.92 4.07
CA ALA A 96 1.95 8.30 3.94
C ALA A 96 2.20 9.78 4.23
N LEU A 97 1.26 10.63 3.88
CA LEU A 97 1.36 12.07 4.05
C LEU A 97 0.88 12.55 5.42
N GLY A 98 0.28 11.67 6.23
CA GLY A 98 -0.34 12.03 7.51
C GLY A 98 -1.64 12.82 7.31
N GLU A 99 -2.26 12.67 6.15
CA GLU A 99 -3.56 13.25 5.84
C GLU A 99 -4.66 12.29 6.33
N GLU A 100 -5.73 12.83 6.90
CA GLU A 100 -6.93 12.04 7.22
C GLU A 100 -7.66 11.66 5.92
N ASP A 101 -8.21 10.44 5.89
CA ASP A 101 -9.06 9.93 4.81
C ASP A 101 -10.53 10.31 5.01
#